data_AF-A0A166S6Q2-F1
#
_entry.id   AF-A0A166S6Q2-F1
#
_cell.length_a   1.000
_cell.length_b   1.000
_cell.length_c   1.000
_cell.angle_alpha   90.00
_cell.angle_beta   90.00
_cell.angle_gamma   90.00
#
_symmetry.space_group_name_H-M   'P 1'
#
loop_
_entity.id
_entity.type
_entity.pdbx_description
1 polymer ?
#
loop_
_entity_poly.entity_id
_entity_poly.type
_entity_poly.pdbx_seq_one_letter_code
_entity_poly.pdbx_strand_id
1 'polypeptide(L)'
;MKSVKLVDKVKAKSGNGYSNFNVEVVANTSMKNVDPEPLVDGDPYFLVQINGKNVGRTGVRFQHDEGTYPVEIDEGAFEQFDDGTLHVTVYLLDKDHEHDDVYAKWTGTIQYSSK
;
A
#
# COMPACT_ATOMS: atom_id res chain seq x y z
N MET A 1 -11.41 1.73 0.45
CA MET A 1 -10.71 1.42 -0.83
C MET A 1 -11.67 0.71 -1.77
N LYS A 2 -11.65 1.04 -3.08
CA LYS A 2 -12.50 0.38 -4.09
C LYS A 2 -11.79 -0.81 -4.73
N SER A 3 -10.52 -0.66 -5.09
CA SER A 3 -9.72 -1.78 -5.62
C SER A 3 -8.23 -1.57 -5.37
N VAL A 4 -7.46 -2.66 -5.35
CA VAL A 4 -6.01 -2.67 -5.25
C VAL A 4 -5.47 -3.65 -6.28
N LYS A 5 -4.44 -3.25 -7.02
CA LYS A 5 -3.76 -4.08 -8.02
C LYS A 5 -2.26 -4.11 -7.76
N LEU A 6 -1.66 -5.27 -7.96
CA LEU A 6 -0.21 -5.40 -8.06
C LEU A 6 0.18 -5.14 -9.52
N VAL A 7 1.00 -4.12 -9.77
CA VAL A 7 1.35 -3.60 -11.10
C VAL A 7 2.87 -3.60 -11.32
N ASP A 8 3.31 -3.27 -12.54
CA ASP A 8 4.74 -3.18 -12.92
C ASP A 8 5.58 -4.39 -12.50
N LYS A 9 4.99 -5.59 -12.64
CA LYS A 9 5.61 -6.80 -12.13
C LYS A 9 6.82 -7.19 -12.98
N VAL A 10 7.95 -7.42 -12.32
CA VAL A 10 9.17 -7.95 -12.94
C VAL A 10 9.21 -9.46 -12.73
N LYS A 11 9.28 -10.23 -13.81
CA LYS A 11 9.41 -11.69 -13.71
C LYS A 11 10.79 -12.05 -13.16
N ALA A 12 10.83 -13.02 -12.24
CA ALA A 12 12.08 -13.57 -11.75
C ALA A 12 12.83 -14.34 -12.87
N LYS A 13 14.17 -14.37 -12.86
CA LYS A 13 14.96 -15.00 -13.95
C LYS A 13 14.83 -16.52 -13.93
N SER A 14 14.50 -17.12 -12.80
CA SER A 14 14.12 -18.53 -12.69
C SER A 14 12.89 -18.90 -13.53
N GLY A 15 12.11 -17.90 -13.95
CA GLY A 15 10.85 -18.09 -14.69
C GLY A 15 9.65 -18.37 -13.79
N ASN A 16 9.85 -18.48 -12.47
CA ASN A 16 8.78 -18.71 -11.49
C ASN A 16 8.54 -17.46 -10.65
N GLY A 17 7.30 -16.99 -10.61
CA GLY A 17 6.92 -15.82 -9.80
C GLY A 17 7.50 -14.49 -10.30
N TYR A 18 7.63 -13.54 -9.39
CA TYR A 18 8.05 -12.17 -9.65
C TYR A 18 9.14 -11.74 -8.67
N SER A 19 10.08 -10.91 -9.13
CA SER A 19 11.15 -10.35 -8.30
C SER A 19 10.84 -8.95 -7.80
N ASN A 20 9.88 -8.25 -8.42
CA ASN A 20 9.47 -6.89 -8.06
C ASN A 20 8.03 -6.63 -8.52
N PHE A 21 7.32 -5.72 -7.84
CA PHE A 21 6.03 -5.15 -8.22
C PHE A 21 5.75 -3.86 -7.45
N ASN A 22 4.92 -2.99 -8.04
CA ASN A 22 4.32 -1.83 -7.37
C ASN A 22 2.86 -2.10 -7.00
N VAL A 23 2.24 -1.17 -6.27
CA VAL A 23 0.82 -1.22 -5.92
C VAL A 23 0.08 -0.05 -6.53
N GLU A 24 -1.05 -0.31 -7.18
CA GLU A 24 -2.00 0.71 -7.62
C GLU A 24 -3.29 0.60 -6.80
N VAL A 25 -3.70 1.69 -6.15
CA VAL A 25 -4.90 1.75 -5.31
C VAL A 25 -5.93 2.68 -5.91
N VAL A 26 -7.15 2.19 -6.13
CA VAL A 26 -8.31 3.02 -6.47
C VAL A 26 -9.13 3.24 -5.21
N ALA A 27 -9.26 4.49 -4.78
CA ALA A 27 -9.95 4.84 -3.55
C ALA A 27 -10.54 6.24 -3.61
N ASN A 28 -11.45 6.52 -2.68
CA ASN A 28 -11.87 7.86 -2.35
C ASN A 28 -11.24 8.23 -1.00
N THR A 29 -10.42 9.28 -1.00
CA THR A 29 -9.65 9.78 0.15
C THR A 29 -10.33 10.95 0.86
N SER A 30 -11.57 11.27 0.49
CA SER A 30 -12.30 12.40 1.07
C SER A 30 -12.72 12.23 2.54
N MET A 31 -12.52 11.04 3.13
CA MET A 31 -12.62 10.72 4.57
C MET A 31 -13.71 11.50 5.34
N LYS A 32 -14.89 11.68 4.73
CA LYS A 32 -15.95 12.51 5.32
C LYS A 32 -16.50 11.84 6.58
N ASN A 33 -16.58 12.61 7.67
CA ASN A 33 -17.16 12.24 8.96
C ASN A 33 -16.39 11.17 9.75
N VAL A 34 -15.06 11.12 9.61
CA VAL A 34 -14.25 10.10 10.31
C VAL A 34 -13.88 10.51 11.73
N ASP A 35 -13.87 11.81 12.06
CA ASP A 35 -13.51 12.26 13.40
C ASP A 35 -14.62 13.11 14.10
N PRO A 36 -14.92 12.90 15.40
CA PRO A 36 -16.01 13.60 16.10
C PRO A 36 -15.72 15.07 16.50
N GLU A 37 -14.48 15.56 16.47
CA GLU A 37 -14.12 16.92 16.93
C GLU A 37 -12.86 17.47 16.22
N PRO A 38 -12.82 18.76 15.83
CA PRO A 38 -13.63 19.39 14.81
C PRO A 38 -12.80 19.70 13.54
N LEU A 39 -13.41 19.43 12.36
CA LEU A 39 -13.26 20.24 11.13
C LEU A 39 -11.91 20.22 10.38
N VAL A 40 -11.04 19.26 10.61
CA VAL A 40 -9.87 19.06 9.73
C VAL A 40 -10.19 17.93 8.76
N ASP A 41 -10.00 18.17 7.46
CA ASP A 41 -9.91 17.05 6.53
C ASP A 41 -8.71 16.20 7.00
N GLY A 42 -8.86 14.87 7.03
CA GLY A 42 -7.78 13.96 7.46
C GLY A 42 -6.49 14.14 6.65
N ASP A 43 -5.42 13.47 7.04
CA ASP A 43 -4.13 13.41 6.35
C ASP A 43 -3.93 12.01 5.69
N PRO A 44 -4.75 11.62 4.68
CA PRO A 44 -4.75 10.29 4.11
C PRO A 44 -3.42 9.91 3.48
N TYR A 45 -2.98 8.69 3.74
CA TYR A 45 -1.89 8.06 3.02
C TYR A 45 -2.06 6.55 2.89
N PHE A 46 -1.37 5.95 1.93
CA PHE A 46 -1.33 4.50 1.77
C PHE A 46 -0.03 3.93 2.34
N LEU A 47 -0.13 2.81 3.04
CA LEU A 47 0.99 2.01 3.52
C LEU A 47 0.90 0.61 2.94
N VAL A 48 2.00 0.12 2.38
CA VAL A 48 2.13 -1.26 1.90
C VAL A 48 3.04 -2.03 2.85
N GLN A 49 2.53 -3.17 3.30
CA GLN A 49 3.28 -4.17 4.05
C GLN A 49 3.40 -5.46 3.25
N ILE A 50 4.56 -6.10 3.35
CA ILE A 50 4.80 -7.46 2.87
C ILE A 50 5.25 -8.30 4.07
N ASN A 51 4.53 -9.40 4.34
CA ASN A 51 4.78 -10.26 5.50
C ASN A 51 4.89 -9.46 6.82
N GLY A 52 4.08 -8.41 6.96
CA GLY A 52 4.05 -7.53 8.13
C GLY A 52 5.15 -6.45 8.18
N LYS A 53 6.07 -6.40 7.19
CA LYS A 53 7.12 -5.37 7.11
C LYS A 53 6.71 -4.25 6.17
N ASN A 54 6.91 -3.00 6.57
CA ASN A 54 6.65 -1.82 5.73
C ASN A 54 7.64 -1.78 4.56
N VAL A 55 7.13 -1.66 3.34
CA VAL A 55 7.96 -1.66 2.11
C VAL A 55 7.73 -0.45 1.21
N GLY A 56 6.61 0.25 1.36
CA GLY A 56 6.29 1.43 0.57
C GLY A 56 5.16 2.22 1.20
N ARG A 57 5.15 3.54 0.96
CA ARG A 57 4.06 4.43 1.38
C ARG A 57 3.96 5.63 0.45
N THR A 58 2.77 6.22 0.38
CA THR A 58 2.64 7.56 -0.21
C THR A 58 3.03 8.63 0.81
N GLY A 59 3.29 9.85 0.33
CA GLY A 59 3.17 11.03 1.16
C GLY A 59 1.72 11.25 1.62
N VAL A 60 1.55 12.04 2.68
CA VAL A 60 0.24 12.56 3.11
C VAL A 60 -0.37 13.38 1.98
N ARG A 61 -1.67 13.22 1.75
CA ARG A 61 -2.42 13.92 0.71
C ARG A 61 -3.41 14.89 1.34
N PHE A 62 -3.26 16.18 1.01
CA PHE A 62 -4.22 17.23 1.36
C PHE A 62 -5.35 17.40 0.32
N GLN A 63 -5.33 16.61 -0.76
CA GLN A 63 -6.39 16.58 -1.76
C GLN A 63 -7.27 15.36 -1.54
N HIS A 64 -8.53 15.64 -1.20
CA HIS A 64 -9.55 14.73 -0.73
C HIS A 64 -10.49 14.32 -1.87
N ASP A 65 -10.03 13.41 -2.72
CA ASP A 65 -10.73 13.07 -3.95
C ASP A 65 -10.83 11.55 -4.21
N GLU A 66 -11.59 11.21 -5.24
CA GLU A 66 -11.54 9.88 -5.81
C GLU A 66 -10.46 9.83 -6.88
N GLY A 67 -9.58 8.84 -6.78
CA GLY A 67 -8.48 8.72 -7.71
C GLY A 67 -7.82 7.34 -7.71
N THR A 68 -6.78 7.26 -8.54
CA THR A 68 -5.87 6.13 -8.65
C THR A 68 -4.51 6.56 -8.11
N TYR A 69 -4.00 5.84 -7.13
CA TYR A 69 -2.82 6.21 -6.37
C TYR A 69 -1.76 5.11 -6.51
N PRO A 70 -0.62 5.40 -7.16
CA PRO A 70 0.51 4.49 -7.17
C PRO A 70 1.26 4.54 -5.83
N VAL A 71 1.65 3.38 -5.34
CA VAL A 71 2.61 3.21 -4.26
C VAL A 71 3.81 2.45 -4.83
N GLU A 72 4.88 3.19 -5.04
CA GLU A 72 6.16 2.65 -5.48
C GLU A 72 6.82 1.89 -4.32
N ILE A 73 7.36 0.72 -4.63
CA ILE A 73 8.13 -0.09 -3.70
C ILE A 73 9.56 -0.14 -4.22
N ASP A 74 10.50 0.27 -3.38
CA ASP A 74 11.92 0.22 -3.72
C ASP A 74 12.35 -1.23 -4.01
N GLU A 75 13.14 -1.45 -5.05
CA GLU A 75 13.57 -2.81 -5.42
C GLU A 75 14.33 -3.49 -4.27
N GLY A 76 15.14 -2.72 -3.53
CA GLY A 76 15.90 -3.17 -2.37
C GLY A 76 14.99 -3.57 -1.20
N ALA A 77 13.75 -3.09 -1.14
CA ALA A 77 12.80 -3.51 -0.12
C ALA A 77 12.40 -4.99 -0.26
N PHE A 78 12.65 -5.63 -1.41
CA PHE A 78 12.38 -7.05 -1.61
C PHE A 78 13.52 -7.97 -1.14
N GLU A 79 14.75 -7.46 -1.02
CA GLU A 79 15.95 -8.26 -0.64
C GLU A 79 15.85 -8.90 0.75
N GLN A 80 14.92 -8.42 1.58
CA GLN A 80 14.67 -8.92 2.93
C GLN A 80 13.73 -10.13 3.01
N PHE A 81 13.24 -10.63 1.88
CA PHE A 81 12.30 -11.74 1.82
C PHE A 81 12.91 -12.95 1.14
N ASP A 82 12.54 -14.13 1.63
CA ASP A 82 12.87 -15.40 0.98
C ASP A 82 11.89 -15.70 -0.16
N ASP A 83 12.34 -16.50 -1.13
CA ASP A 83 11.51 -17.04 -2.20
C ASP A 83 10.25 -17.73 -1.64
N GLY A 84 9.10 -17.50 -2.27
CA GLY A 84 7.84 -18.11 -1.88
C GLY A 84 6.63 -17.18 -1.99
N THR A 85 5.57 -17.50 -1.24
CA THR A 85 4.36 -16.67 -1.25
C THR A 85 4.55 -15.47 -0.32
N LEU A 86 4.50 -14.27 -0.87
CA LEU A 86 4.44 -13.03 -0.10
C LEU A 86 3.00 -12.66 0.21
N HIS A 87 2.73 -12.28 1.47
CA HIS A 87 1.46 -11.73 1.91
C HIS A 87 1.52 -10.20 1.87
N VAL A 88 0.77 -9.61 0.95
CA VAL A 88 0.70 -8.16 0.76
C VAL A 88 -0.49 -7.63 1.54
N THR A 89 -0.27 -6.59 2.34
CA THR A 89 -1.32 -5.81 2.98
C THR A 89 -1.19 -4.35 2.58
N VAL A 90 -2.30 -3.74 2.18
CA VAL A 90 -2.37 -2.31 1.86
C VAL A 90 -3.33 -1.67 2.83
N TYR A 91 -2.88 -0.62 3.49
CA TYR A 91 -3.70 0.20 4.39
C TYR A 91 -3.95 1.56 3.75
N LEU A 92 -5.16 2.07 3.92
CA LEU A 92 -5.46 3.50 3.84
C LEU A 92 -5.54 3.98 5.29
N LEU A 93 -4.62 4.86 5.65
CA LEU A 93 -4.45 5.39 6.99
C LEU A 93 -4.78 6.88 6.97
N ASP A 94 -5.31 7.37 8.08
CA ASP A 94 -5.31 8.77 8.43
C ASP A 94 -4.13 9.06 9.36
N LYS A 95 -3.42 10.16 9.15
CA LYS A 95 -2.23 10.48 9.96
C LYS A 95 -2.59 11.52 11.01
N ASP A 96 -2.74 11.08 12.26
CA ASP A 96 -2.99 11.97 13.38
C ASP A 96 -1.74 12.22 14.25
N HIS A 97 -1.86 13.20 15.13
CA HIS A 97 -0.79 13.60 16.04
C HIS A 97 -0.41 12.52 17.07
N GLU A 98 -1.32 11.59 17.38
CA GLU A 98 -1.12 10.56 18.42
C GLU A 98 -1.01 9.14 17.84
N HIS A 99 -1.92 8.74 16.95
CA HIS A 99 -1.95 7.41 16.32
C HIS A 99 -2.51 7.46 14.90
N ASP A 100 -1.91 6.72 13.97
CA ASP A 100 -2.46 6.61 12.61
C ASP A 100 -3.69 5.68 12.61
N ASP A 101 -4.85 6.21 12.20
CA ASP A 101 -6.11 5.46 12.18
C ASP A 101 -6.30 4.66 10.89
N VAL A 102 -6.70 3.39 11.04
CA VAL A 102 -6.94 2.49 9.90
C VAL A 102 -8.32 2.72 9.31
N TYR A 103 -8.38 3.44 8.19
CA TYR A 103 -9.63 3.69 7.47
C TYR A 103 -10.05 2.51 6.57
N ALA A 104 -9.09 1.87 5.90
CA ALA A 104 -9.37 0.67 5.13
C ALA A 104 -8.16 -0.25 5.03
N LYS A 105 -8.44 -1.55 4.81
CA LYS A 105 -7.43 -2.58 4.63
C LYS A 105 -7.77 -3.45 3.42
N TRP A 106 -6.74 -3.82 2.67
CA TRP A 106 -6.80 -4.84 1.63
C TRP A 106 -5.66 -5.84 1.84
N THR A 107 -5.90 -7.11 1.52
CA THR A 107 -4.89 -8.17 1.58
C THR A 107 -4.87 -8.98 0.29
N GLY A 108 -3.69 -9.40 -0.13
CA GLY A 108 -3.50 -10.31 -1.26
C GLY A 108 -2.19 -11.07 -1.15
N THR A 109 -1.90 -11.90 -2.16
CA THR A 109 -0.68 -12.70 -2.21
C THR A 109 -0.04 -12.67 -3.58
N ILE A 110 1.27 -12.86 -3.63
CA ILE A 110 2.04 -12.99 -4.89
C ILE A 110 3.18 -14.00 -4.71
N GLN A 111 3.47 -14.76 -5.76
CA GLN A 111 4.64 -15.64 -5.80
C GLN A 111 5.88 -14.80 -6.07
N TYR A 112 6.82 -14.83 -5.13
CA TYR A 112 8.09 -14.12 -5.18
C TYR A 112 9.25 -15.09 -5.42
N SER A 113 10.21 -14.66 -6.22
CA SER A 113 11.53 -15.28 -6.29
C SER A 113 12.59 -14.22 -6.49
N SER A 114 13.64 -14.29 -5.68
CA SER A 114 14.84 -13.45 -5.74
C SER A 114 15.73 -13.78 -6.95
N LYS A 115 15.50 -14.93 -7.62
CA LYS A 115 16.33 -15.44 -8.72
C LYS A 115 15.60 -15.44 -10.05
#